data_AF-A0AA96P572-F1
#
_entry.id   AF-A0AA96P572-F1
#
_cell.length_a   1.000
_cell.length_b   1.000
_cell.length_c   1.000
_cell.angle_alpha   90.00
_cell.angle_beta   90.00
_cell.angle_gamma   90.00
#
_symmetry.space_group_name_H-M   'P 1'
#
loop_
_entity.id
_entity.type
_entity.pdbx_description
1 polymer ?
#
loop_
_entity_poly.entity_id
_entity_poly.type
_entity_poly.pdbx_seq_one_letter_code
_entity_poly.pdbx_strand_id
1 'polypeptide(L)' 'MTKLDAEVDDLIAACHGDTRGTVAALILVNQQLETELAELRAQMAARPSDDQMVHAVLH' A
#
# COMPACT_ATOMS: atom_id res chain seq x y z
N MET A 1 16.84 2.03 20.25
CA MET A 1 16.15 1.14 19.30
C MET A 1 14.74 1.68 19.10
N THR A 2 14.29 1.82 17.85
CA THR A 2 12.92 2.24 17.53
C THR A 2 11.96 1.05 17.58
N LYS A 3 10.64 1.32 17.62
CA LYS A 3 9.62 0.26 17.53
C LYS A 3 9.74 -0.55 16.22
N LEU A 4 10.08 0.13 15.13
CA LEU A 4 10.25 -0.50 13.82
C LEU A 4 11.39 -1.51 13.82
N ASP A 5 12.51 -1.19 14.46
CA ASP A 5 13.66 -2.09 14.53
C ASP A 5 13.28 -3.41 15.22
N ALA A 6 12.48 -3.34 16.30
CA ALA A 6 12.00 -4.53 17.00
C ALA A 6 11.05 -5.38 16.15
N GLU A 7 10.14 -4.75 15.40
CA GLU A 7 9.21 -5.46 14.50
C GLU A 7 9.97 -6.14 13.35
N VAL A 8 11.06 -5.54 12.85
CA VAL A 8 11.92 -6.13 11.83
C VAL A 8 12.70 -7.33 12.39
N ASP A 9 13.24 -7.21 13.60
CA ASP A 9 13.95 -8.31 14.28
C ASP A 9 13.01 -9.51 14.50
N ASP A 10 11.77 -9.28 14.92
CA ASP A 10 10.75 -10.33 15.08
C ASP A 10 10.42 -11.02 13.75
N LEU A 11 10.34 -10.25 12.67
CA LEU A 11 10.11 -10.76 11.31
C LEU A 11 11.28 -11.65 10.84
N ILE A 12 12.51 -11.20 11.06
CA ILE A 12 13.72 -11.96 10.75
C ILE A 12 13.74 -13.26 11.57
N ALA A 13 13.41 -13.19 12.86
CA ALA A 13 13.33 -14.37 13.72
C ALA A 13 12.27 -15.38 13.24
N ALA A 14 11.10 -14.90 12.82
CA ALA A 14 10.05 -15.74 12.23
C ALA A 14 10.49 -16.39 10.91
N CYS A 15 11.41 -15.77 10.16
CA CYS A 15 12.04 -16.31 8.96
C CYS A 15 13.32 -17.12 9.25
N HIS A 16 13.50 -17.63 10.48
CA HIS A 16 14.66 -18.41 10.91
C HIS A 16 16.01 -17.70 10.74
N GLY A 17 16.01 -16.37 10.81
CA GLY A 17 17.22 -15.56 10.64
C GLY A 17 17.59 -15.27 9.18
N ASP A 18 16.76 -15.65 8.19
CA ASP A 18 17.01 -15.30 6.79
C ASP A 18 16.67 -13.82 6.52
N THR A 19 17.63 -12.95 6.80
CA THR A 19 17.53 -11.51 6.56
C THR A 19 17.31 -11.17 5.08
N ARG A 20 17.96 -11.90 4.16
CA ARG A 20 17.88 -11.62 2.73
C ARG A 20 16.52 -12.00 2.17
N GLY A 21 15.99 -13.16 2.57
CA GLY A 21 14.63 -13.59 2.25
C GLY A 21 13.57 -12.65 2.84
N THR A 22 13.75 -12.23 4.09
CA THR A 22 12.83 -11.29 4.77
C THR A 22 12.76 -9.96 4.02
N VAL A 23 13.91 -9.36 3.69
CA VAL A 23 13.96 -8.10 2.94
C VAL A 23 13.36 -8.26 1.54
N ALA A 24 13.64 -9.36 0.84
CA ALA A 24 13.03 -9.61 -0.46
C ALA A 24 11.50 -9.73 -0.40
N ALA A 25 10.96 -10.42 0.62
CA ALA A 25 9.53 -10.52 0.84
C ALA A 25 8.89 -9.16 1.14
N LEU A 26 9.53 -8.34 1.99
CA LEU A 26 9.08 -6.99 2.30
C LEU A 26 9.06 -6.08 1.07
N ILE A 27 10.06 -6.18 0.18
CA ILE A 27 10.10 -5.43 -1.08
C ILE A 27 8.92 -5.82 -1.98
N LEU A 28 8.65 -7.12 -2.13
CA LEU A 28 7.53 -7.60 -2.96
C LEU A 28 6.17 -7.14 -2.42
N VAL A 29 5.96 -7.26 -1.10
CA VAL A 29 4.74 -6.78 -0.45
C VAL A 29 4.59 -5.27 -0.59
N ASN A 30 5.67 -4.51 -0.42
CA ASN A 30 5.61 -3.06 -0.58
C ASN A 30 5.21 -2.67 -2.02
N GLN A 31 5.81 -3.30 -3.02
CA GLN A 31 5.48 -3.02 -4.43
C GLN A 31 4.02 -3.35 -4.78
N GLN A 32 3.45 -4.41 -4.18
CA GLN A 32 2.04 -4.74 -4.31
C GLN A 32 1.16 -3.66 -3.66
N LEU A 33 1.48 -3.25 -2.44
CA LEU A 33 0.74 -2.20 -1.72
C LEU A 33 0.80 -0.85 -2.44
N GLU A 34 1.94 -0.50 -3.03
CA GLU A 34 2.09 0.72 -3.84
C GLU A 34 1.20 0.67 -5.09
N THR A 35 1.05 -0.50 -5.70
CA THR A 35 0.16 -0.72 -6.85
C THR A 35 -1.31 -0.54 -6.45
N GLU A 36 -1.76 -1.21 -5.39
CA GLU A 36 -3.12 -1.08 -4.86
C GLU A 36 -3.44 0.36 -4.46
N LEU A 37 -2.49 1.05 -3.84
CA LEU A 37 -2.64 2.45 -3.47
C LEU A 37 -2.78 3.36 -4.70
N ALA A 38 -2.05 3.10 -5.77
CA ALA A 38 -2.18 3.84 -7.03
C ALA A 38 -3.55 3.63 -7.68
N GLU A 39 -4.04 2.39 -7.69
CA GLU A 39 -5.38 2.05 -8.20
C GLU A 39 -6.49 2.72 -7.39
N LEU A 40 -6.40 2.70 -6.06
CA LEU A 40 -7.37 3.37 -5.19
C LEU A 40 -7.37 4.89 -5.43
N ARG A 41 -6.19 5.50 -5.56
CA ARG A 41 -6.07 6.93 -5.89
C ARG A 41 -6.68 7.26 -7.25
N ALA A 42 -6.46 6.42 -8.26
CA ALA A 42 -7.05 6.59 -9.58
C ALA A 42 -8.59 6.49 -9.54
N GLN A 43 -9.13 5.53 -8.79
CA GLN A 43 -10.58 5.38 -8.58
C GLN A 43 -11.19 6.59 -7.86
N MET A 44 -10.51 7.11 -6.83
CA MET A 44 -10.95 8.32 -6.13
C MET A 44 -10.94 9.54 -7.04
N ALA A 45 -9.95 9.67 -7.92
CA ALA A 45 -9.87 10.77 -8.89
C ALA A 45 -10.87 10.66 -10.03
N ALA A 46 -11.23 9.44 -10.44
CA ALA A 46 -12.21 9.17 -11.49
C ALA A 46 -13.66 9.30 -11.02
N ARG A 47 -13.90 9.33 -9.70
CA ARG A 47 -15.24 9.56 -9.15
C ARG A 47 -15.68 10.98 -9.54
N PRO A 48 -16.78 11.16 -10.28
CA PRO A 48 -17.24 12.50 -10.63
C PRO A 48 -17.48 13.26 -9.34
N SER A 49 -16.93 14.47 -9.25
CA SER A 49 -17.25 15.39 -8.16
C SER A 49 -18.77 15.57 -8.11
N ASP A 50 -19.35 15.72 -6.91
CA ASP A 50 -20.80 15.94 -6.76
C ASP A 50 -21.32 17.05 -7.69
N ASP A 51 -20.49 18.07 -7.94
CA ASP A 51 -20.71 19.18 -8.86
C ASP A 51 -20.91 18.75 -10.34
N GLN A 52 -20.20 17.70 -10.78
CA GLN A 52 -20.30 17.16 -12.13
C GLN A 52 -21.53 16.26 -12.33
N MET A 53 -22.00 15.60 -11.27
CA MET A 53 -23.26 14.85 -11.30
C MET A 53 -24.47 15.78 -11.39
N VAL A 54 -24.47 16.91 -10.68
CA VAL A 54 -25.54 17.91 -10.75
C VAL A 54 -25.68 18.48 -12.17
N HIS A 55 -24.56 18.76 -12.84
CA HIS A 55 -24.59 19.26 -14.21
C HIS A 55 -25.06 18.20 -15.24
N ALA A 56 -24.79 16.92 -14.99
CA ALA A 56 -25.21 15.82 -15.86
C ALA A 56 -26.70 15.46 -15.74
N VAL A 57 -27.35 15.80 -14.63
CA VAL A 57 -28.79 15.55 -14.40
C VAL A 57 -29.67 16.70 -14.91
N LEU A 58 -29.08 17.90 -15.09
CA LEU A 58 -29.79 19.10 -15.57
C LEU A 58 -29.86 19.21 -17.11
N HIS A 59 -29.38 18.21 -17.86
CA HIS A 59 -29.39 18.18 -19.33
C HIS A 59 -29.84 16.81 -19.87
#